data_AF-A0A7S4GAL7-F1
#
_entry.id   AF-A0A7S4GAL7-F1
#
_cell.length_a   1.000
_cell.length_b   1.000
_cell.length_c   1.000
_cell.angle_alpha   90.00
_cell.angle_beta   90.00
_cell.angle_gamma   90.00
#
_symmetry.space_group_name_H-M   'P 1'
#
loop_
_entity.id
_entity.type
_entity.pdbx_description
1 polymer ?
#
loop_
_entity_poly.entity_id
_entity_poly.type
_entity_poly.pdbx_seq_one_letter_code
_entity_poly.pdbx_strand_id
1 'polypeptide(L)'
;DSLRPVKFQVQATVVGSDHQEPVQEQEVDSHVAMLTGLVPDVRYRIRVRALFPDLVVQTWGSWSYPMEIATIRAVDLQLADIGEDFAHLSWTRLAVFTEAAEVGQAYDFKYELVLANETTGEQSIVHQQLLETSYCVGQLQPGPTYSVA
;
A
#
# COMPACT_ATOMS: atom_id res chain seq x y z
N ASP A 1 -25.00 -1.94 -29.01
CA ASP A 1 -23.70 -1.68 -28.35
C ASP A 1 -23.87 -0.78 -27.11
N SER A 2 -24.96 -0.95 -26.35
CA SER A 2 -25.48 0.05 -25.38
C SER A 2 -25.39 -0.39 -23.91
N LEU A 3 -24.58 -1.40 -23.59
CA LEU A 3 -24.50 -1.99 -22.24
C LEU A 3 -23.09 -1.96 -21.64
N ARG A 4 -22.16 -1.20 -22.23
CA ARG A 4 -20.83 -1.03 -21.63
C ARG A 4 -20.97 -0.17 -20.38
N PRO A 5 -20.41 -0.60 -19.24
CA PRO A 5 -20.32 0.24 -18.06
C PRO A 5 -19.62 1.55 -18.38
N VAL A 6 -20.15 2.65 -17.87
CA VAL A 6 -19.52 3.98 -17.99
C VAL A 6 -18.64 4.30 -16.79
N LYS A 7 -18.90 3.65 -15.64
CA LYS A 7 -18.12 3.76 -14.41
C LYS A 7 -18.15 2.48 -13.61
N PHE A 8 -17.22 2.35 -12.69
CA PHE A 8 -17.22 1.35 -11.64
C PHE A 8 -17.14 2.03 -10.29
N GLN A 9 -17.75 1.42 -9.28
CA GLN A 9 -17.55 1.79 -7.89
C GLN A 9 -16.87 0.64 -7.18
N VAL A 10 -15.78 0.93 -6.47
CA VAL A 10 -15.00 -0.02 -5.70
C VAL A 10 -15.11 0.33 -4.23
N GLN A 11 -15.34 -0.67 -3.39
CA GLN A 11 -15.51 -0.50 -1.97
C GLN A 11 -14.62 -1.47 -1.19
N ALA A 12 -13.92 -0.94 -0.18
CA ALA A 12 -13.14 -1.72 0.78
C ALA A 12 -13.73 -1.58 2.19
N THR A 13 -13.94 -2.72 2.85
CA THR A 13 -14.41 -2.80 4.25
C THR A 13 -13.44 -3.67 5.04
N VAL A 14 -13.21 -3.35 6.32
CA VAL A 14 -12.35 -4.18 7.18
C VAL A 14 -13.08 -5.49 7.49
N VAL A 15 -12.38 -6.62 7.41
CA VAL A 15 -12.94 -7.91 7.82
C VAL A 15 -12.90 -8.02 9.34
N GLY A 16 -14.02 -8.37 9.95
CA GLY A 16 -14.15 -8.51 11.40
C GLY A 16 -14.43 -7.21 12.16
N SER A 17 -14.62 -6.08 11.47
CA SER A 17 -15.17 -4.89 12.10
C SER A 17 -16.68 -5.04 12.30
N ASP A 18 -17.17 -4.65 13.47
CA ASP A 18 -18.61 -4.59 13.77
C ASP A 18 -19.34 -3.58 12.87
N HIS A 19 -18.61 -2.59 12.35
CA HIS A 19 -19.09 -1.63 11.38
C HIS A 19 -18.87 -2.15 9.95
N GLN A 20 -19.94 -2.22 9.16
CA GLN A 20 -19.89 -2.55 7.73
C GLN A 20 -19.62 -1.32 6.84
N GLU A 21 -19.26 -0.19 7.44
CA GLU A 21 -18.95 1.02 6.68
C GLU A 21 -17.66 0.85 5.87
N PRO A 22 -17.62 1.37 4.63
CA PRO A 22 -16.39 1.39 3.87
C PRO A 22 -15.33 2.25 4.53
N VAL A 23 -14.12 1.72 4.64
CA VAL A 23 -12.94 2.55 4.92
C VAL A 23 -12.44 3.27 3.67
N GLN A 24 -12.80 2.76 2.50
CA GLN A 24 -12.49 3.38 1.21
C GLN A 24 -13.59 3.06 0.21
N GLU A 25 -14.00 4.08 -0.52
CA GLU A 25 -14.96 3.98 -1.61
C GLU A 25 -14.51 4.93 -2.72
N GLN A 26 -14.45 4.43 -3.95
CA GLN A 26 -14.04 5.24 -5.10
C GLN A 26 -14.81 4.86 -6.35
N GLU A 27 -15.10 5.86 -7.18
CA GLU A 27 -15.56 5.67 -8.54
C GLU A 27 -14.39 5.75 -9.51
N VAL A 28 -14.35 4.85 -10.50
CA VAL A 28 -13.31 4.81 -11.53
C VAL A 28 -13.93 4.62 -12.91
N ASP A 29 -13.34 5.26 -13.91
CA ASP A 29 -13.76 5.11 -15.33
C ASP A 29 -13.02 3.94 -16.03
N SER A 30 -12.21 3.19 -15.30
CA SER A 30 -11.38 2.06 -15.78
C SER A 30 -11.75 0.75 -15.09
N HIS A 31 -11.42 -0.37 -15.72
CA HIS A 31 -11.50 -1.70 -15.10
C HIS A 31 -10.44 -1.94 -14.01
N VAL A 32 -9.56 -0.95 -13.77
CA VAL A 32 -8.48 -1.01 -12.79
C VAL A 32 -8.66 0.09 -11.76
N ALA A 33 -8.57 -0.29 -10.49
CA ALA A 33 -8.64 0.59 -9.34
C ALA A 33 -7.42 0.35 -8.45
N MET A 34 -6.71 1.42 -8.10
CA MET A 34 -5.67 1.37 -7.08
C MET A 34 -6.26 1.85 -5.76
N LEU A 35 -6.17 1.03 -4.72
CA LEU A 35 -6.58 1.38 -3.37
C LEU A 35 -5.33 1.78 -2.59
N THR A 36 -5.27 3.03 -2.13
CA THR A 36 -4.14 3.60 -1.40
C THR A 36 -4.54 4.00 0.02
N GLY A 37 -3.56 4.16 0.92
CA GLY A 37 -3.81 4.59 2.30
C GLY A 37 -4.48 3.53 3.19
N LEU A 38 -4.47 2.26 2.76
CA LEU A 38 -4.94 1.16 3.59
C LEU A 38 -3.96 0.90 4.75
N VAL A 39 -4.50 0.47 5.89
CA VAL A 39 -3.71 0.14 7.08
C VAL A 39 -2.92 -1.16 6.78
N PRO A 40 -1.61 -1.21 7.07
CA PRO A 40 -0.81 -2.44 6.93
C PRO A 40 -1.30 -3.57 7.84
N ASP A 41 -1.08 -4.83 7.43
CA ASP A 41 -1.47 -6.04 8.18
C ASP A 41 -2.98 -6.12 8.52
N VAL A 42 -3.83 -5.55 7.67
CA VAL A 42 -5.29 -5.57 7.83
C VAL A 42 -5.94 -6.30 6.67
N ARG A 43 -6.93 -7.14 7.00
CA ARG A 43 -7.74 -7.86 6.02
C ARG A 43 -8.92 -7.00 5.58
N TYR A 44 -9.09 -6.87 4.28
CA TYR A 44 -10.15 -6.11 3.63
C TYR A 44 -11.02 -7.01 2.78
N ARG A 45 -12.31 -6.70 2.76
CA ARG A 45 -13.27 -7.23 1.81
C ARG A 45 -13.54 -6.19 0.74
N ILE A 46 -13.21 -6.55 -0.50
CA ILE A 46 -13.34 -5.72 -1.69
C ILE A 46 -14.54 -6.18 -2.50
N ARG A 47 -15.37 -5.23 -2.93
CA ARG A 47 -16.46 -5.46 -3.88
C ARG A 47 -16.53 -4.35 -4.92
N VAL A 48 -17.02 -4.68 -6.11
CA VAL A 48 -17.14 -3.76 -7.23
C VAL A 48 -18.54 -3.80 -7.81
N ARG A 49 -19.08 -2.67 -8.24
CA ARG A 49 -20.29 -2.61 -9.08
C ARG A 49 -20.09 -1.67 -10.25
N ALA A 50 -20.84 -1.90 -11.32
CA ALA A 50 -20.78 -1.12 -12.55
C ALA A 50 -21.96 -0.15 -12.66
N LEU A 51 -21.72 1.05 -13.18
CA LEU A 51 -22.75 2.01 -13.58
C LEU A 51 -23.08 1.78 -15.04
N PHE A 52 -24.34 1.46 -15.32
CA PHE A 52 -24.79 1.24 -16.68
C PHE A 52 -25.52 2.47 -17.21
N PRO A 53 -25.25 2.87 -18.46
CA PRO A 53 -26.04 3.89 -19.13
C PRO A 53 -27.41 3.28 -19.47
N ASP A 54 -28.44 3.63 -18.70
CA ASP A 54 -29.83 3.35 -19.09
C ASP A 54 -30.34 4.47 -20.03
N LEU A 55 -31.38 4.17 -20.80
CA LEU A 55 -32.03 5.10 -21.72
C LEU A 55 -32.71 6.28 -21.01
N VAL A 56 -32.97 6.17 -19.70
CA VAL A 56 -33.67 7.20 -18.91
C VAL A 56 -32.82 7.71 -17.74
N VAL A 57 -32.21 6.84 -16.94
CA VAL A 57 -31.37 7.23 -15.78
C VAL A 57 -30.23 6.23 -15.56
N GLN A 58 -28.99 6.73 -15.46
CA GLN A 58 -27.83 5.88 -15.13
C GLN A 58 -28.08 5.12 -13.83
N THR A 59 -27.90 3.80 -13.87
CA THR A 59 -28.24 2.92 -12.75
C THR A 59 -27.07 2.04 -12.37
N TRP A 60 -26.77 2.01 -11.07
CA TRP A 60 -25.77 1.10 -10.50
C TRP A 60 -26.29 -0.33 -10.52
N GLY A 61 -25.48 -1.25 -11.05
CA GLY A 61 -25.73 -2.68 -10.97
C GLY A 61 -25.55 -3.23 -9.56
N SER A 62 -25.77 -4.54 -9.44
CA SER A 62 -25.48 -5.27 -8.20
C SER A 62 -23.97 -5.28 -7.91
N TRP A 63 -23.63 -5.38 -6.63
CA TRP A 63 -22.26 -5.64 -6.19
C TRP A 63 -21.80 -7.03 -6.64
N SER A 64 -20.51 -7.14 -6.97
CA SER A 64 -19.84 -8.42 -7.19
C SER A 64 -19.85 -9.27 -5.92
N TYR A 65 -19.53 -10.56 -6.09
CA TYR A 65 -19.13 -11.37 -4.94
C TYR A 65 -17.88 -10.74 -4.29
N PRO A 66 -17.82 -10.66 -2.94
CA PRO A 66 -16.70 -10.06 -2.25
C PRO A 66 -15.42 -10.88 -2.40
N MET A 67 -14.30 -10.20 -2.62
CA MET A 67 -12.96 -10.78 -2.55
C MET A 67 -12.27 -10.31 -1.26
N GLU A 68 -11.66 -11.22 -0.51
CA GLU A 68 -10.86 -10.86 0.66
C GLU A 68 -9.38 -10.77 0.29
N ILE A 69 -8.75 -9.66 0.71
CA ILE A 69 -7.32 -9.41 0.54
C ILE A 69 -6.72 -9.01 1.89
N ALA A 70 -5.41 -9.16 2.06
CA ALA A 70 -4.69 -8.60 3.20
C ALA A 70 -3.62 -7.64 2.70
N THR A 71 -3.52 -6.47 3.33
CA THR A 71 -2.37 -5.59 3.11
C THR A 71 -1.12 -6.21 3.74
N ILE A 72 0.02 -5.99 3.09
CA ILE A 72 1.30 -6.51 3.57
C ILE A 72 1.64 -5.82 4.90
N ARG A 73 2.24 -6.57 5.83
CA ARG A 73 2.77 -6.03 7.08
C ARG A 73 3.78 -4.91 6.81
N ALA A 74 3.79 -3.90 7.69
CA ALA A 74 4.79 -2.85 7.68
C ALA A 74 6.21 -3.44 7.73
N VAL A 75 7.15 -2.73 7.12
CA VAL A 75 8.57 -3.10 7.18
C VAL A 75 9.07 -2.86 8.59
N ASP A 76 9.80 -3.82 9.15
CA ASP A 76 10.55 -3.61 10.39
C ASP A 76 11.94 -3.10 10.02
N LEU A 77 12.18 -1.81 10.25
CA LEU A 77 13.43 -1.13 9.97
C LEU A 77 14.33 -1.12 11.21
N GLN A 78 15.58 -1.50 11.04
CA GLN A 78 16.58 -1.64 12.07
C GLN A 78 17.83 -0.82 11.71
N LEU A 79 18.31 0.01 12.64
CA LEU A 79 19.61 0.67 12.52
C LEU A 79 20.71 -0.33 12.89
N ALA A 80 21.51 -0.73 11.92
CA ALA A 80 22.60 -1.69 12.12
C ALA A 80 23.88 -1.02 12.64
N ASP A 81 24.22 0.16 12.13
CA ASP A 81 25.41 0.93 12.53
C ASP A 81 25.23 2.42 12.22
N ILE A 82 25.94 3.29 12.92
CA ILE A 82 25.94 4.74 12.70
C ILE A 82 27.33 5.35 12.95
N GLY A 83 27.79 6.14 11.99
CA GLY A 83 29.01 6.92 12.08
C GLY A 83 28.76 8.43 12.06
N GLU A 84 29.83 9.20 11.90
CA GLU A 84 29.78 10.67 11.86
C GLU A 84 29.01 11.19 10.64
N ASP A 85 29.09 10.49 9.51
CA ASP A 85 28.54 10.88 8.22
C ASP A 85 27.81 9.73 7.48
N PHE A 86 27.52 8.63 8.17
CA PHE A 86 26.81 7.49 7.58
C PHE A 86 25.87 6.78 8.57
N ALA A 87 24.85 6.12 8.02
CA ALA A 87 23.97 5.20 8.74
C ALA A 87 23.78 3.92 7.92
N HIS A 88 24.02 2.78 8.55
CA HIS A 88 23.74 1.46 7.97
C HIS A 88 22.39 0.98 8.47
N LEU A 89 21.47 0.78 7.53
CA LEU A 89 20.10 0.34 7.80
C LEU A 89 19.91 -1.07 7.26
N SER A 90 19.14 -1.86 8.01
CA SER A 90 18.66 -3.17 7.58
C SER A 90 17.17 -3.26 7.84
N TRP A 91 16.45 -4.05 7.06
CA TRP A 91 15.03 -4.22 7.26
C TRP A 91 14.58 -5.63 6.96
N THR A 92 13.50 -6.04 7.64
CA THR A 92 12.89 -7.34 7.40
C THR A 92 11.39 -7.21 7.25
N ARG A 93 10.79 -8.18 6.54
CA ARG A 93 9.36 -8.41 6.55
C ARG A 93 9.14 -9.83 7.05
N LEU A 94 8.40 -10.01 8.14
CA LEU A 94 7.87 -11.32 8.48
C LEU A 94 6.87 -11.72 7.38
N ALA A 95 7.14 -12.84 6.71
CA ALA A 95 6.26 -13.37 5.68
C ALA A 95 4.84 -13.53 6.21
N VAL A 96 3.86 -13.20 5.38
CA VAL A 96 2.45 -13.15 5.73
C VAL A 96 2.00 -14.49 6.32
N PHE A 97 1.41 -14.47 7.54
CA PHE A 97 0.60 -15.58 8.02
C PHE A 97 -0.75 -15.53 7.28
N THR A 98 -0.81 -16.13 6.10
CA THR A 98 -2.07 -16.49 5.48
C THR A 98 -2.07 -18.00 5.22
N GLU A 99 -2.95 -18.73 5.90
CA GLU A 99 -3.31 -20.12 5.59
C GLU A 99 -3.85 -20.28 4.15
N ALA A 100 -4.07 -19.17 3.43
CA ALA A 100 -4.47 -19.11 2.02
C ALA A 100 -3.30 -18.82 1.06
N ALA A 101 -2.04 -18.95 1.48
CA ALA A 101 -0.91 -18.95 0.55
C ALA A 101 -0.84 -20.28 -0.20
N GLU A 102 -1.85 -20.56 -1.04
CA GLU A 102 -1.68 -21.51 -2.12
C GLU A 102 -0.65 -20.95 -3.11
N VAL A 103 0.44 -21.70 -3.27
CA VAL A 103 1.43 -21.62 -4.35
C VAL A 103 2.27 -20.35 -4.39
N GLY A 104 3.43 -20.39 -3.71
CA GLY A 104 4.73 -20.04 -4.32
C GLY A 104 4.93 -18.66 -4.97
N GLN A 105 4.07 -17.67 -4.73
CA GLN A 105 4.31 -16.31 -5.19
C GLN A 105 5.43 -15.69 -4.34
N ALA A 106 6.64 -15.74 -4.87
CA ALA A 106 7.71 -14.83 -4.44
C ALA A 106 7.27 -13.42 -4.83
N TYR A 107 6.82 -12.64 -3.86
CA TYR A 107 6.58 -11.22 -4.07
C TYR A 107 7.94 -10.51 -4.08
N ASP A 108 8.32 -9.96 -5.23
CA ASP A 108 9.43 -9.01 -5.30
C ASP A 108 8.97 -7.69 -4.67
N PHE A 109 9.36 -7.47 -3.41
CA PHE A 109 9.10 -6.22 -2.73
C PHE A 109 10.12 -5.17 -3.17
N LYS A 110 9.63 -4.02 -3.60
CA LYS A 110 10.44 -2.84 -3.85
C LYS A 110 10.38 -1.94 -2.63
N TYR A 111 11.53 -1.51 -2.12
CA TYR A 111 11.63 -0.54 -1.04
C TYR A 111 12.04 0.84 -1.58
N GLU A 112 11.47 1.89 -0.99
CA GLU A 112 11.93 3.27 -1.13
C GLU A 112 12.44 3.71 0.24
N LEU A 113 13.60 4.35 0.26
CA LEU A 113 14.20 4.85 1.49
C LEU A 113 14.15 6.38 1.49
N VAL A 114 13.34 6.94 2.37
CA VAL A 114 13.21 8.39 2.52
C VAL A 114 13.93 8.82 3.80
N LEU A 115 14.84 9.79 3.66
CA LEU A 115 15.55 10.38 4.77
C LEU A 115 15.08 11.81 4.97
N ALA A 116 14.62 12.12 6.18
CA ALA A 116 14.24 13.45 6.60
C ALA A 116 15.30 14.01 7.55
N ASN A 117 15.86 15.18 7.25
CA ASN A 117 16.66 15.95 8.21
C ASN A 117 15.68 16.75 9.09
N GLU A 118 15.62 16.41 10.37
CA GLU A 118 14.66 17.05 11.29
C GLU A 118 15.06 18.48 11.65
N THR A 119 16.32 18.84 11.47
CA THR A 119 16.83 20.20 11.75
C THR A 119 16.47 21.16 10.63
N THR A 120 16.62 20.74 9.37
CA THR A 120 16.30 21.57 8.20
C THR A 120 14.87 21.39 7.70
N GLY A 121 14.21 20.29 8.09
CA GLY A 121 12.92 19.87 7.56
C GLY A 121 13.00 19.28 6.14
N GLU A 122 14.21 19.13 5.59
CA GLU A 122 14.42 18.63 4.23
C GLU A 122 14.20 17.12 4.16
N GLN A 123 13.47 16.67 3.16
CA GLN A 123 13.30 15.24 2.86
C GLN A 123 13.92 14.91 1.51
N SER A 124 14.62 13.78 1.46
CA SER A 124 15.24 13.28 0.24
C SER A 124 15.00 11.78 0.09
N ILE A 125 14.66 11.36 -1.12
CA ILE A 125 14.64 9.94 -1.49
C ILE A 125 16.09 9.55 -1.76
N VAL A 126 16.64 8.73 -0.88
CA VAL A 126 18.07 8.37 -0.95
C VAL A 126 18.28 7.12 -1.81
N HIS A 127 17.24 6.29 -1.96
CA HIS A 127 17.27 5.15 -2.87
C HIS A 127 15.86 4.66 -3.26
N GLN A 128 15.75 4.10 -4.48
CA GLN A 128 14.48 3.58 -5.03
C GLN A 128 14.62 2.15 -5.53
N GLN A 129 13.58 1.34 -5.29
CA GLN A 129 13.43 -0.02 -5.82
C GLN A 129 14.48 -1.03 -5.37
N LEU A 130 14.85 -1.01 -4.09
CA LEU A 130 15.70 -2.05 -3.51
C LEU A 130 14.97 -3.40 -3.56
N LEU A 131 15.64 -4.42 -4.08
CA LEU A 131 15.32 -5.82 -3.79
C LEU A 131 16.10 -6.32 -2.56
N GLU A 132 17.19 -5.64 -2.22
CA GLU A 132 18.02 -5.90 -1.05
C GLU A 132 17.29 -5.54 0.24
N THR A 133 17.76 -6.09 1.37
CA THR A 133 17.19 -5.89 2.70
C THR A 133 18.09 -5.04 3.62
N SER A 134 19.08 -4.36 3.04
CA SER A 134 20.01 -3.48 3.75
C SER A 134 20.53 -2.40 2.82
N TYR A 135 20.85 -1.22 3.35
CA TYR A 135 21.44 -0.12 2.61
C TYR A 135 22.24 0.80 3.53
N CYS A 136 23.37 1.30 3.03
CA CYS A 136 24.19 2.28 3.74
C CYS A 136 23.94 3.68 3.14
N VAL A 137 23.39 4.58 3.96
CA VAL A 137 23.26 6.00 3.62
C VAL A 137 24.54 6.70 4.01
N GLY A 138 25.24 7.32 3.06
CA GLY A 138 26.45 8.10 3.31
C GLY A 138 26.25 9.60 3.08
N GLN A 139 27.29 10.38 3.39
CA GLN A 139 27.34 11.84 3.21
C GLN A 139 26.30 12.59 4.06
N LEU A 140 25.97 12.06 5.24
CA LEU A 140 25.15 12.75 6.22
C LEU A 140 25.93 13.92 6.82
N GLN A 141 25.22 15.00 7.15
CA GLN A 141 25.84 16.09 7.88
C GLN A 141 25.97 15.70 9.36
N PRO A 142 27.11 15.98 10.00
CA PRO A 142 27.25 15.74 11.44
C PRO A 142 26.39 16.71 12.25
N GLY A 143 25.66 16.20 13.24
CA GLY A 143 24.92 17.00 14.22
C GLY A 143 23.39 16.98 14.11
N PRO A 144 22.78 17.06 12.91
CA PRO A 144 21.33 16.93 12.74
C PRO A 144 20.80 15.55 13.12
N THR A 145 19.57 15.53 13.65
CA THR A 145 18.76 14.31 13.75
C THR A 145 18.13 14.00 12.40
N TYR A 146 18.15 12.72 12.02
CA TYR A 146 17.47 12.24 10.84
C TYR A 146 16.43 11.18 11.21
N SER A 147 15.29 11.22 10.54
CA SER A 147 14.29 10.16 10.56
C SER A 147 14.23 9.45 9.21
N VAL A 148 13.94 8.15 9.27
CA VAL A 148 13.83 7.28 8.10
C VAL A 148 12.41 6.73 8.04
N ALA A 149 11.81 6.74 6.85
CA ALA A 149 10.46 6.23 6.58
C ALA A 149 10.43 5.36 5.33
#